data_AF-A0A955FH90-F1
#
_entry.id   AF-A0A955FH90-F1
#
_cell.length_a   1.000
_cell.length_b   1.000
_cell.length_c   1.000
_cell.angle_alpha   90.00
_cell.angle_beta   90.00
_cell.angle_gamma   90.00
#
_symmetry.space_group_name_H-M   'P 1'
#
loop_
_entity.id
_entity.type
_entity.pdbx_description
1 polymer ?
#
loop_
_entity_poly.entity_id
_entity_poly.type
_entity_poly.pdbx_seq_one_letter_code
_entity_poly.pdbx_strand_id
1 'polypeptide(L)'
;MSSTNQKIGQLIYQIRQDRRLTQAAFAKQLGTSQSAVNRIEHGKQNLSLDTLARISDVLNKSIIQIGEGGVSLQVEGGRQLKGSITLKKSKNAAVALLCASLLNHGVTKFKSFPRIEEVNRIIEVLESIGVKIKWLPGNDIEIRRPEVLDIKKINAGSARKTRSVLMLFGSLMHEFKTFNIPYAGGCKLGTRTVEPHLLALEQFGVGVVAKTGHYEVSVKKRAPTNHVVLYEAGNTVTNNALMAASKTEGTTVIHGASADYMVQDLCAFLKRLGVKIKGVGSSILTVEGLSSIKRNITFEPTEDPIEAMFFISTAITTNSQITIKRTPIDWIGLELFKLKVMGLDYKISNRYRSANDVTDLVDLEILKHNGKLIAPKDKLHPNLWPGINPDNIPYFVPIVAV
;
A
#
# COMPACT_ATOMS: atom_id res chain seq x y z
N MET A 1 45.48 0.89 -7.99
CA MET A 1 44.24 0.59 -7.25
C MET A 1 43.80 1.87 -6.56
N SER A 2 42.57 2.37 -6.79
CA SER A 2 42.12 3.61 -6.14
C SER A 2 41.91 3.37 -4.64
N SER A 3 42.34 4.30 -3.79
CA SER A 3 42.10 4.19 -2.34
C SER A 3 40.59 4.26 -2.06
N THR A 4 40.14 3.64 -0.96
CA THR A 4 38.73 3.68 -0.51
C THR A 4 38.19 5.12 -0.45
N ASN A 5 39.03 6.07 -0.02
CA ASN A 5 38.69 7.49 0.04
C ASN A 5 38.42 8.11 -1.34
N GLN A 6 39.12 7.67 -2.39
CA GLN A 6 38.88 8.16 -3.76
C GLN A 6 37.51 7.70 -4.29
N LYS A 7 37.10 6.46 -4.00
CA LYS A 7 35.77 5.95 -4.40
C LYS A 7 34.65 6.68 -3.67
N ILE A 8 34.82 6.91 -2.36
CA ILE A 8 33.86 7.66 -1.55
C ILE A 8 33.77 9.11 -2.02
N GLY A 9 34.90 9.75 -2.30
CA GLY A 9 34.95 11.11 -2.84
C GLY A 9 34.23 11.26 -4.17
N GLN A 10 34.46 10.33 -5.11
CA GLN A 10 33.77 10.31 -6.40
C GLN A 10 32.25 10.11 -6.25
N LEU A 11 31.82 9.24 -5.33
CA LEU A 11 30.40 9.04 -5.03
C LEU A 11 29.76 10.32 -4.47
N ILE A 12 30.41 11.00 -3.51
CA ILE A 12 29.95 12.26 -2.95
C ILE A 12 29.82 13.33 -4.05
N TYR A 13 30.82 13.41 -4.94
CA TYR A 13 30.79 14.33 -6.09
C TYR A 13 29.59 14.05 -7.00
N GLN A 14 29.39 12.80 -7.43
CA GLN A 14 28.27 12.43 -8.30
C GLN A 14 26.92 12.78 -7.67
N ILE A 15 26.71 12.42 -6.41
CA ILE A 15 25.45 12.69 -5.71
C ILE A 15 25.21 14.21 -5.56
N ARG A 16 26.26 15.00 -5.29
CA ARG A 16 26.13 16.45 -5.22
C ARG A 16 25.71 17.05 -6.57
N GLN A 17 26.30 16.55 -7.67
CA GLN A 17 25.97 16.99 -9.03
C GLN A 17 24.53 16.61 -9.43
N ASP A 18 24.09 15.39 -9.11
CA ASP A 18 22.69 14.95 -9.32
C ASP A 18 21.69 15.89 -8.65
N ARG A 19 22.08 16.46 -7.50
CA ARG A 19 21.28 17.42 -6.74
C ARG A 19 21.47 18.87 -7.15
N ARG A 20 22.28 19.14 -8.19
CA ARG A 20 22.60 20.48 -8.70
C ARG A 20 23.12 21.44 -7.61
N LEU A 21 23.80 20.90 -6.60
CA LEU A 21 24.41 21.69 -5.53
C LEU A 21 25.82 22.14 -5.94
N THR A 22 26.13 23.42 -5.81
CA THR A 22 27.52 23.89 -5.95
C THR A 22 28.35 23.44 -4.73
N GLN A 23 29.68 23.35 -4.88
CA GLN A 23 30.54 23.02 -3.73
C GLN A 23 30.38 24.03 -2.59
N ALA A 24 30.16 25.32 -2.90
CA ALA A 24 29.93 26.37 -1.91
C ALA A 24 28.60 26.18 -1.16
N ALA A 25 27.51 25.87 -1.87
CA ALA A 25 26.21 25.60 -1.25
C ALA A 25 26.25 24.34 -0.37
N PHE A 26 26.91 23.29 -0.86
CA PHE A 26 27.09 22.05 -0.11
C PHE A 26 27.95 22.26 1.14
N ALA A 27 29.05 23.01 1.03
CA ALA A 27 29.91 23.35 2.17
C ALA A 27 29.15 24.12 3.26
N LYS A 28 28.31 25.08 2.87
CA LYS A 28 27.45 25.85 3.78
C LYS A 28 26.49 24.95 4.56
N GLN A 29 25.85 23.98 3.88
CA GLN A 29 24.92 23.04 4.52
C GLN A 29 25.65 22.04 5.43
N LEU A 30 26.87 21.66 5.08
CA LEU A 30 27.68 20.74 5.87
C LEU A 30 28.36 21.41 7.08
N GLY A 31 28.33 22.74 7.18
CA GLY A 31 29.07 23.49 8.19
C GLY A 31 30.59 23.40 8.00
N THR A 32 31.07 23.34 6.74
CA THR A 32 32.50 23.23 6.40
C THR A 32 32.91 24.23 5.32
N SER A 33 34.18 24.23 4.91
CA SER A 33 34.69 25.10 3.84
C SER A 33 34.53 24.46 2.45
N GLN A 34 34.40 25.29 1.41
CA GLN A 34 34.42 24.81 0.02
C GLN A 34 35.71 24.04 -0.31
N SER A 35 36.85 24.47 0.24
CA SER A 35 38.12 23.77 0.10
C SER A 35 38.12 22.38 0.74
N ALA A 36 37.42 22.20 1.87
CA ALA A 36 37.23 20.88 2.49
C ALA A 36 36.38 19.98 1.60
N VAL A 37 35.25 20.47 1.08
CA VAL A 37 34.44 19.73 0.09
C VAL A 37 35.27 19.28 -1.11
N ASN A 38 36.11 20.16 -1.66
CA ASN A 38 36.96 19.80 -2.79
C ASN A 38 37.95 18.67 -2.44
N ARG A 39 38.56 18.69 -1.24
CA ARG A 39 39.44 17.60 -0.78
C ARG A 39 38.69 16.30 -0.56
N ILE A 40 37.46 16.36 -0.03
CA ILE A 40 36.57 15.22 0.17
C ILE A 40 36.28 14.54 -1.18
N GLU A 41 35.89 15.31 -2.19
CA GLU A 41 35.53 14.79 -3.52
C GLU A 41 36.71 14.16 -4.26
N HIS A 42 37.92 14.65 -4.04
CA HIS A 42 39.14 14.07 -4.61
C HIS A 42 39.75 12.96 -3.76
N GLY A 43 39.08 12.53 -2.68
CA GLY A 43 39.56 11.48 -1.78
C GLY A 43 40.83 11.85 -1.01
N LYS A 44 41.13 13.15 -0.88
CA LYS A 44 42.31 13.72 -0.18
C LYS A 44 42.01 14.05 1.29
N GLN A 45 40.87 13.62 1.82
CA GLN A 45 40.46 13.86 3.20
C GLN A 45 39.99 12.55 3.84
N ASN A 46 40.51 12.26 5.03
CA ASN A 46 39.99 11.18 5.86
C ASN A 46 38.67 11.62 6.47
N LEU A 47 37.64 10.80 6.30
CA LEU A 47 36.27 11.08 6.74
C LEU A 47 35.95 10.22 7.96
N SER A 48 35.53 10.83 9.06
CA SER A 48 34.93 10.10 10.18
C SER A 48 33.53 9.60 9.82
N LEU A 49 33.03 8.59 10.53
CA LEU A 49 31.67 8.08 10.37
C LEU A 49 30.61 9.18 10.58
N ASP A 50 30.79 10.05 11.59
CA ASP A 50 29.91 11.20 11.82
C ASP A 50 29.91 12.21 10.67
N THR A 51 31.06 12.36 10.00
CA THR A 51 31.16 13.23 8.83
C THR A 51 30.42 12.62 7.65
N LEU A 52 30.53 11.31 7.45
CA LEU A 52 29.82 10.57 6.41
C LEU A 52 28.30 10.53 6.64
N ALA A 53 27.86 10.44 7.91
CA ALA A 53 26.46 10.56 8.28
C ALA A 53 25.90 11.95 7.94
N ARG A 54 26.58 13.03 8.35
CA ARG A 54 26.19 14.40 8.02
C ARG A 54 26.15 14.67 6.51
N ILE A 55 27.13 14.14 5.76
CA ILE A 55 27.14 14.21 4.30
C ILE A 55 25.92 13.46 3.73
N SER A 56 25.59 12.28 4.26
CA SER A 56 24.42 11.50 3.83
C SER A 56 23.10 12.24 4.09
N ASP A 57 22.99 12.94 5.22
CA ASP A 57 21.81 13.74 5.58
C ASP A 57 21.63 14.95 4.66
N VAL A 58 22.71 15.72 4.45
CA VAL A 58 22.68 16.90 3.56
C VAL A 58 22.40 16.49 2.12
N LEU A 59 23.00 15.39 1.67
CA LEU A 59 22.73 14.81 0.36
C LEU A 59 21.48 13.94 0.33
N ASN A 60 20.72 13.85 1.44
CA ASN A 60 19.51 13.03 1.62
C ASN A 60 19.56 11.71 0.81
N LYS A 61 20.70 11.00 0.96
CA LYS A 61 21.06 9.76 0.28
C LYS A 61 22.10 9.06 1.14
N SER A 62 21.87 7.79 1.47
CA SER A 62 22.78 7.02 2.31
C SER A 62 24.08 6.72 1.58
N ILE A 63 25.20 7.28 2.05
CA ILE A 63 26.54 7.07 1.51
C ILE A 63 27.23 5.93 2.25
N ILE A 64 26.93 5.81 3.54
CA ILE A 64 27.30 4.67 4.37
C ILE A 64 26.06 4.23 5.14
N GLN A 65 25.75 2.95 5.10
CA GLN A 65 24.75 2.33 5.94
C GLN A 65 25.49 1.53 7.02
N ILE A 66 25.55 2.06 8.25
CA ILE A 66 26.10 1.33 9.39
C ILE A 66 24.91 0.75 10.14
N GLY A 67 24.68 -0.53 9.90
CA GLY A 67 23.58 -1.32 10.43
C GLY A 67 23.55 -2.67 9.70
N GLU A 68 22.89 -3.68 10.28
CA GLU A 68 22.73 -4.97 9.63
C GLU A 68 22.08 -4.81 8.24
N GLY A 69 22.88 -5.02 7.20
CA GLY A 69 22.51 -5.49 5.86
C GLY A 69 21.47 -4.69 5.08
N GLY A 70 21.91 -3.72 4.27
CA GLY A 70 21.21 -3.46 3.02
C GLY A 70 21.31 -4.69 2.12
N VAL A 71 20.19 -5.29 1.74
CA VAL A 71 20.18 -6.46 0.83
C VAL A 71 20.29 -5.96 -0.61
N SER A 72 21.45 -6.16 -1.22
CA SER A 72 21.62 -6.01 -2.67
C SER A 72 21.34 -7.35 -3.34
N LEU A 73 20.43 -7.36 -4.31
CA LEU A 73 20.15 -8.55 -5.13
C LEU A 73 20.91 -8.43 -6.45
N GLN A 74 21.78 -9.40 -6.74
CA GLN A 74 22.40 -9.56 -8.05
C GLN A 74 21.56 -10.56 -8.86
N VAL A 75 21.13 -10.17 -10.06
CA VAL A 75 20.37 -11.02 -10.97
C VAL A 75 21.23 -11.33 -12.18
N GLU A 76 21.49 -12.62 -12.42
CA GLU A 76 22.10 -13.10 -13.66
C GLU A 76 21.00 -13.37 -14.70
N GLY A 77 20.93 -12.53 -15.73
CA GLY A 77 19.93 -12.61 -16.79
C GLY A 77 20.10 -13.81 -17.73
N GLY A 78 19.17 -13.96 -18.68
CA GLY A 78 19.21 -15.02 -19.70
C GLY A 78 18.70 -16.40 -19.25
N ARG A 79 18.18 -16.51 -18.02
CA ARG A 79 17.65 -17.76 -17.47
C ARG A 79 16.14 -17.87 -17.69
N GLN A 80 15.69 -19.05 -18.13
CA GLN A 80 14.27 -19.42 -18.17
C GLN A 80 13.85 -20.03 -16.83
N LEU A 81 12.62 -19.72 -16.42
CA LEU A 81 11.97 -20.26 -15.24
C LEU A 81 11.06 -21.44 -15.63
N LYS A 82 10.88 -22.37 -14.69
CA LYS A 82 9.95 -23.50 -14.79
C LYS A 82 9.39 -23.82 -13.41
N GLY A 83 8.12 -24.22 -13.36
CA GLY A 83 7.47 -24.70 -12.14
C GLY A 83 6.18 -23.95 -11.83
N SER A 84 5.78 -23.96 -10.55
CA SER A 84 4.57 -23.30 -10.09
C SER A 84 4.81 -22.44 -8.85
N ILE A 85 4.10 -21.34 -8.73
CA ILE A 85 4.09 -20.47 -7.56
C ILE A 85 2.65 -20.24 -7.10
N THR A 86 2.42 -20.26 -5.78
CA THR A 86 1.12 -19.92 -5.18
C THR A 86 1.15 -18.48 -4.72
N LEU A 87 0.16 -17.70 -5.15
CA LEU A 87 0.05 -16.30 -4.75
C LEU A 87 -0.25 -16.14 -3.26
N LYS A 88 0.28 -15.05 -2.71
CA LYS A 88 0.04 -14.58 -1.35
C LYS A 88 -1.22 -13.73 -1.31
N LYS A 89 -1.60 -13.39 -0.09
CA LYS A 89 -2.74 -12.50 0.20
C LYS A 89 -2.37 -11.05 0.02
N SER A 90 -3.34 -10.25 -0.41
CA SER A 90 -3.08 -8.87 -0.78
C SER A 90 -2.72 -8.00 0.42
N LYS A 91 -1.59 -7.31 0.33
CA LYS A 91 -1.21 -6.24 1.24
C LYS A 91 -2.31 -5.17 1.34
N ASN A 92 -2.83 -4.74 0.19
CA ASN A 92 -3.70 -3.56 0.12
C ASN A 92 -5.05 -3.84 0.83
N ALA A 93 -5.58 -5.05 0.65
CA ALA A 93 -6.74 -5.52 1.41
C ALA A 93 -6.41 -5.66 2.90
N ALA A 94 -5.30 -6.31 3.25
CA ALA A 94 -4.87 -6.53 4.63
C ALA A 94 -4.78 -5.23 5.44
N VAL A 95 -4.19 -4.18 4.89
CA VAL A 95 -4.05 -2.91 5.58
C VAL A 95 -5.42 -2.24 5.84
N ALA A 96 -6.34 -2.28 4.88
CA ALA A 96 -7.71 -1.78 5.09
C ALA A 96 -8.46 -2.58 6.18
N LEU A 97 -8.31 -3.90 6.17
CA LEU A 97 -8.91 -4.80 7.15
C LEU A 97 -8.36 -4.58 8.57
N LEU A 98 -7.07 -4.27 8.72
CA LEU A 98 -6.49 -3.89 10.01
C LEU A 98 -7.14 -2.63 10.57
N CYS A 99 -7.29 -1.57 9.77
CA CYS A 99 -7.96 -0.34 10.21
C CYS A 99 -9.43 -0.61 10.57
N ALA A 100 -10.15 -1.38 9.74
CA ALA A 100 -11.55 -1.72 9.99
C ALA A 100 -11.77 -2.60 11.22
N SER A 101 -10.76 -3.37 11.63
CA SER A 101 -10.85 -4.22 12.83
C SER A 101 -11.13 -3.43 14.12
N LEU A 102 -10.77 -2.14 14.15
CA LEU A 102 -11.06 -1.23 15.27
C LEU A 102 -12.56 -0.98 15.48
N LEU A 103 -13.39 -1.16 14.45
CA LEU A 103 -14.84 -0.99 14.56
C LEU A 103 -15.48 -2.08 15.43
N ASN A 104 -14.85 -3.27 15.51
CA ASN A 104 -15.39 -4.45 16.16
C ASN A 104 -14.88 -4.60 17.61
N HIS A 105 -15.79 -4.59 18.59
CA HIS A 105 -15.51 -4.85 20.01
C HIS A 105 -15.39 -6.35 20.35
N GLY A 106 -15.56 -7.24 19.38
CA GLY A 106 -15.31 -8.67 19.52
C GLY A 106 -13.88 -9.08 19.13
N VAL A 107 -13.65 -10.39 18.99
CA VAL A 107 -12.38 -10.93 18.52
C VAL A 107 -12.37 -11.02 17.00
N THR A 108 -11.37 -10.40 16.36
CA THR A 108 -11.17 -10.51 14.91
C THR A 108 -9.99 -11.42 14.62
N LYS A 109 -10.21 -12.48 13.85
CA LYS A 109 -9.13 -13.36 13.36
C LYS A 109 -8.97 -13.17 11.86
N PHE A 110 -7.75 -12.93 11.39
CA PHE A 110 -7.43 -12.99 9.97
C PHE A 110 -6.55 -14.20 9.66
N LYS A 111 -6.88 -14.93 8.60
CA LYS A 111 -6.11 -16.09 8.13
C LYS A 111 -5.09 -15.72 7.06
N SER A 112 -3.97 -16.43 7.02
CA SER A 112 -2.93 -16.31 5.98
C SER A 112 -2.53 -14.85 5.69
N PHE A 113 -2.40 -14.05 6.74
CA PHE A 113 -2.24 -12.60 6.63
C PHE A 113 -0.83 -12.23 6.17
N PRO A 114 -0.66 -11.25 5.27
CA PRO A 114 0.66 -10.91 4.76
C PRO A 114 1.54 -10.31 5.86
N ARG A 115 2.67 -10.97 6.17
CA ARG A 115 3.65 -10.51 7.16
C ARG A 115 4.75 -9.70 6.50
N ILE A 116 4.44 -8.43 6.22
CA ILE A 116 5.34 -7.49 5.54
C ILE A 116 5.45 -6.19 6.33
N GLU A 117 6.46 -5.39 5.99
CA GLU A 117 6.79 -4.15 6.69
C GLU A 117 5.60 -3.21 6.86
N GLU A 118 4.86 -2.92 5.78
CA GLU A 118 3.69 -2.02 5.84
C GLU A 118 2.63 -2.51 6.83
N VAL A 119 2.37 -3.82 6.87
CA VAL A 119 1.39 -4.44 7.77
C VAL A 119 1.89 -4.34 9.21
N ASN A 120 3.17 -4.62 9.45
CA ASN A 120 3.78 -4.49 10.76
C ASN A 120 3.72 -3.03 11.27
N ARG A 121 3.91 -2.02 10.41
CA ARG A 121 3.81 -0.61 10.80
C ARG A 121 2.41 -0.25 11.29
N ILE A 122 1.36 -0.77 10.65
CA ILE A 122 -0.02 -0.56 11.13
C ILE A 122 -0.27 -1.33 12.42
N ILE A 123 0.21 -2.57 12.54
CA ILE A 123 0.13 -3.35 13.80
C ILE A 123 0.78 -2.58 14.96
N GLU A 124 2.00 -2.06 14.79
CA GLU A 124 2.69 -1.26 15.81
C GLU A 124 1.88 -0.01 16.22
N VAL A 125 1.19 0.63 15.26
CA VAL A 125 0.30 1.77 15.55
C VAL A 125 -0.92 1.30 16.36
N LEU A 126 -1.57 0.21 15.98
CA LEU A 126 -2.73 -0.33 16.70
C LEU A 126 -2.34 -0.79 18.11
N GLU A 127 -1.22 -1.48 18.27
CA GLU A 127 -0.71 -1.94 19.56
C GLU A 127 -0.37 -0.77 20.48
N SER A 128 0.20 0.31 19.94
CA SER A 128 0.54 1.50 20.72
C SER A 128 -0.67 2.18 21.37
N ILE A 129 -1.87 2.05 20.78
CA ILE A 129 -3.13 2.58 21.33
C ILE A 129 -3.91 1.54 22.16
N GLY A 130 -3.28 0.41 22.47
CA GLY A 130 -3.78 -0.61 23.40
C GLY A 130 -4.42 -1.85 22.76
N VAL A 131 -4.47 -1.95 21.42
CA VAL A 131 -4.97 -3.14 20.73
C VAL A 131 -4.01 -4.31 20.96
N LYS A 132 -4.53 -5.49 21.33
CA LYS A 132 -3.71 -6.69 21.45
C LYS A 132 -3.75 -7.46 20.13
N ILE A 133 -2.59 -7.61 19.49
CA ILE A 133 -2.44 -8.37 18.25
C ILE A 133 -1.48 -9.53 18.49
N LYS A 134 -1.86 -10.73 18.07
CA LYS A 134 -1.04 -11.93 18.21
C LYS A 134 -0.92 -12.64 16.88
N TRP A 135 0.31 -12.87 16.42
CA TRP A 135 0.60 -13.80 15.33
C TRP A 135 0.42 -15.24 15.80
N LEU A 136 -0.26 -16.03 14.99
CA LEU A 136 -0.54 -17.45 15.19
C LEU A 136 0.15 -18.26 14.07
N PRO A 137 0.26 -19.60 14.21
CA PRO A 137 0.78 -20.46 13.14
C PRO A 137 0.05 -20.23 11.81
N GLY A 138 0.77 -20.33 10.69
CA GLY A 138 0.20 -20.12 9.35
C GLY A 138 0.08 -18.65 8.90
N ASN A 139 0.75 -17.72 9.60
CA ASN A 139 0.60 -16.27 9.41
C ASN A 139 -0.81 -15.75 9.72
N ASP A 140 -1.56 -16.46 10.54
CA ASP A 140 -2.83 -15.97 11.06
C ASP A 140 -2.58 -14.87 12.10
N ILE A 141 -3.51 -13.93 12.25
CA ILE A 141 -3.47 -12.93 13.32
C ILE A 141 -4.79 -12.91 14.10
N GLU A 142 -4.70 -12.82 15.42
CA GLU A 142 -5.82 -12.56 16.32
C GLU A 142 -5.70 -11.14 16.86
N ILE A 143 -6.78 -10.36 16.73
CA ILE A 143 -6.87 -8.97 17.14
C ILE A 143 -7.96 -8.83 18.19
N ARG A 144 -7.62 -8.19 19.30
CA ARG A 144 -8.54 -7.82 20.38
C ARG A 144 -8.34 -6.36 20.73
N ARG A 145 -9.31 -5.51 20.38
CA ARG A 145 -9.31 -4.11 20.85
C ARG A 145 -9.74 -4.06 22.34
N PRO A 146 -9.15 -3.17 23.16
CA PRO A 146 -9.64 -2.89 24.51
C PRO A 146 -10.97 -2.13 24.45
N GLU A 147 -11.73 -2.06 25.54
CA GLU A 147 -12.97 -1.26 25.55
C GLU A 147 -12.69 0.22 25.25
N VAL A 148 -11.61 0.77 25.82
CA VAL A 148 -11.15 2.14 25.61
C VAL A 148 -9.74 2.14 25.02
N LEU A 149 -9.55 2.87 23.91
CA LEU A 149 -8.27 3.06 23.23
C LEU A 149 -7.48 4.22 23.85
N ASP A 150 -6.15 4.10 23.93
CA ASP A 150 -5.26 5.15 24.42
C ASP A 150 -4.59 5.90 23.26
N ILE A 151 -5.36 6.77 22.60
CA ILE A 151 -4.92 7.47 21.40
C ILE A 151 -3.70 8.39 21.64
N LYS A 152 -3.45 8.80 22.89
CA LYS A 152 -2.29 9.65 23.24
C LYS A 152 -0.97 8.91 23.06
N LYS A 153 -0.97 7.58 23.09
CA LYS A 153 0.21 6.73 22.93
C LYS A 153 0.51 6.33 21.49
N ILE A 154 -0.22 6.88 20.52
CA ILE A 154 -0.04 6.52 19.11
C ILE A 154 1.44 6.61 18.68
N ASN A 155 1.96 5.51 18.13
CA ASN A 155 3.34 5.43 17.66
C ASN A 155 3.54 6.30 16.42
N ALA A 156 3.95 7.56 16.64
CA ALA A 156 4.18 8.52 15.58
C ALA A 156 5.30 8.12 14.62
N GLY A 157 6.32 7.39 15.09
CA GLY A 157 7.43 6.92 14.27
C GLY A 157 6.98 5.93 13.19
N SER A 158 6.13 4.97 13.58
CA SER A 158 5.55 4.00 12.65
C SER A 158 4.48 4.63 11.77
N ALA A 159 3.60 5.46 12.34
CA ALA A 159 2.55 6.19 11.62
C ALA A 159 3.13 7.06 10.48
N ARG A 160 4.25 7.75 10.70
CA ARG A 160 4.88 8.60 9.68
C ARG A 160 5.53 7.82 8.54
N LYS A 161 5.78 6.52 8.71
CA LYS A 161 6.40 5.67 7.67
C LYS A 161 5.39 5.09 6.69
N THR A 162 4.10 5.18 6.97
CA THR A 162 3.03 4.64 6.14
C THR A 162 1.95 5.67 5.86
N ARG A 163 1.52 5.77 4.60
CA ARG A 163 0.36 6.58 4.23
C ARG A 163 -0.97 5.96 4.66
N SER A 164 -0.98 4.65 4.91
CA SER A 164 -2.17 3.91 5.26
C SER A 164 -2.77 4.31 6.62
N VAL A 165 -2.00 5.01 7.47
CA VAL A 165 -2.50 5.58 8.74
C VAL A 165 -3.68 6.55 8.55
N LEU A 166 -3.83 7.16 7.36
CA LEU A 166 -4.97 8.02 7.04
C LEU A 166 -6.31 7.26 7.06
N MET A 167 -6.29 5.94 6.90
CA MET A 167 -7.49 5.11 7.02
C MET A 167 -7.98 4.99 8.48
N LEU A 168 -7.16 5.38 9.46
CA LEU A 168 -7.60 5.38 10.86
C LEU A 168 -8.64 6.47 11.13
N PHE A 169 -8.73 7.54 10.33
CA PHE A 169 -9.76 8.57 10.50
C PHE A 169 -11.17 7.98 10.50
N GLY A 170 -11.50 7.14 9.51
CA GLY A 170 -12.83 6.53 9.39
C GLY A 170 -13.14 5.55 10.53
N SER A 171 -12.14 4.85 11.06
CA SER A 171 -12.34 3.92 12.17
C SER A 171 -12.42 4.61 13.54
N LEU A 172 -11.54 5.59 13.81
CA LEU A 172 -11.41 6.22 15.13
C LEU A 172 -12.42 7.35 15.37
N MET A 173 -13.05 7.89 14.33
CA MET A 173 -14.08 8.91 14.49
C MET A 173 -15.26 8.46 15.35
N HIS A 174 -15.49 7.15 15.48
CA HIS A 174 -16.54 6.61 16.33
C HIS A 174 -16.18 6.57 17.81
N GLU A 175 -14.90 6.73 18.16
CA GLU A 175 -14.38 6.48 19.49
C GLU A 175 -14.08 7.79 20.27
N PHE A 176 -13.79 8.89 19.56
CA PHE A 176 -13.35 10.14 20.16
C PHE A 176 -14.08 11.36 19.61
N LYS A 177 -14.32 12.36 20.47
CA LYS A 177 -14.77 13.70 20.03
C LYS A 177 -13.62 14.51 19.44
N THR A 178 -12.40 14.32 19.94
CA THR A 178 -11.18 14.93 19.44
C THR A 178 -10.02 13.95 19.55
N PHE A 179 -9.14 13.92 18.54
CA PHE A 179 -7.94 13.10 18.54
C PHE A 179 -6.91 13.59 17.52
N ASN A 180 -5.66 13.14 17.65
CA ASN A 180 -4.58 13.53 16.77
C ASN A 180 -4.06 12.33 15.98
N ILE A 181 -3.83 12.52 14.68
CA ILE A 181 -3.19 11.52 13.81
C ILE A 181 -1.86 12.10 13.30
N PRO A 182 -0.71 11.46 13.55
CA PRO A 182 0.57 11.88 13.00
C PRO A 182 0.52 12.02 11.47
N TYR A 183 1.27 12.97 10.92
CA TYR A 183 1.34 13.13 9.48
C TYR A 183 1.79 11.85 8.78
N ALA A 184 1.04 11.46 7.76
CA ALA A 184 1.46 10.41 6.85
C ALA A 184 2.68 10.88 6.05
N GLY A 185 3.79 10.18 6.16
CA GLY A 185 4.95 10.33 5.29
C GLY A 185 5.07 9.17 4.29
N GLY A 186 6.22 9.08 3.62
CA GLY A 186 6.64 7.85 2.94
C GLY A 186 6.23 7.65 1.47
N CYS A 187 5.44 8.54 0.86
CA CYS A 187 5.13 8.44 -0.58
C CYS A 187 5.95 9.43 -1.40
N LYS A 188 6.94 8.93 -2.17
CA LYS A 188 7.73 9.72 -3.15
C LYS A 188 7.10 9.74 -4.55
N LEU A 189 6.02 8.98 -4.77
CA LEU A 189 5.29 8.87 -6.04
C LEU A 189 4.15 9.89 -6.10
N GLY A 190 4.47 11.11 -6.53
CA GLY A 190 3.54 12.21 -6.77
C GLY A 190 3.03 12.94 -5.51
N THR A 191 2.45 14.13 -5.68
CA THR A 191 1.84 14.92 -4.61
C THR A 191 0.40 14.48 -4.37
N ARG A 192 0.18 13.36 -3.69
CA ARG A 192 -1.16 12.94 -3.29
C ARG A 192 -1.61 13.71 -2.05
N THR A 193 -2.68 14.49 -2.17
CA THR A 193 -3.25 15.25 -1.05
C THR A 193 -4.04 14.34 -0.10
N VAL A 194 -4.18 14.75 1.17
CA VAL A 194 -5.08 14.08 2.13
C VAL A 194 -6.54 14.51 1.94
N GLU A 195 -6.74 15.63 1.23
CA GLU A 195 -8.01 16.32 1.04
C GLU A 195 -9.20 15.42 0.68
N PRO A 196 -9.09 14.46 -0.26
CA PRO A 196 -10.24 13.61 -0.61
C PRO A 196 -10.77 12.80 0.58
N HIS A 197 -9.90 12.38 1.51
CA HIS A 197 -10.33 11.70 2.73
C HIS A 197 -11.09 12.64 3.67
N LEU A 198 -10.64 13.89 3.75
CA LEU A 198 -11.22 14.89 4.64
C LEU A 198 -12.61 15.29 4.17
N LEU A 199 -12.76 15.60 2.87
CA LEU A 199 -14.03 15.93 2.23
C LEU A 199 -15.05 14.78 2.35
N ALA A 200 -14.60 13.53 2.27
CA ALA A 200 -15.47 12.37 2.46
C ALA A 200 -15.98 12.28 3.91
N LEU A 201 -15.11 12.51 4.90
CA LEU A 201 -15.43 12.36 6.32
C LEU A 201 -16.14 13.59 6.93
N GLU A 202 -15.96 14.77 6.36
CA GLU A 202 -16.68 15.99 6.75
C GLU A 202 -18.20 15.81 6.65
N GLN A 203 -18.65 15.01 5.67
CA GLN A 203 -20.06 14.68 5.48
C GLN A 203 -20.63 13.89 6.68
N PHE A 204 -19.78 13.16 7.41
CA PHE A 204 -20.12 12.48 8.67
C PHE A 204 -19.83 13.34 9.93
N GLY A 205 -19.44 14.61 9.74
CA GLY A 205 -19.17 15.56 10.81
C GLY A 205 -17.75 15.54 11.37
N VAL A 206 -16.78 15.05 10.58
CA VAL A 206 -15.35 15.09 10.94
C VAL A 206 -14.71 16.37 10.40
N GLY A 207 -14.19 17.21 11.29
CA GLY A 207 -13.35 18.36 10.93
C GLY A 207 -11.88 18.03 11.17
N VAL A 208 -11.01 18.35 10.22
CA VAL A 208 -9.56 18.10 10.34
C VAL A 208 -8.78 19.38 10.08
N VAL A 209 -7.85 19.69 10.99
CA VAL A 209 -6.94 20.82 10.87
C VAL A 209 -5.51 20.32 10.86
N ALA A 210 -4.76 20.71 9.83
CA ALA A 210 -3.33 20.45 9.73
C ALA A 210 -2.56 21.31 10.75
N LYS A 211 -1.81 20.68 11.67
CA LYS A 211 -0.98 21.33 12.71
C LYS A 211 0.49 20.90 12.56
N THR A 212 1.40 21.43 13.36
CA THR A 212 2.81 21.03 13.24
C THR A 212 2.99 19.54 13.59
N GLY A 213 3.25 18.71 12.57
CA GLY A 213 3.58 17.29 12.70
C GLY A 213 2.40 16.31 12.87
N HIS A 214 1.16 16.78 12.86
CA HIS A 214 -0.04 15.95 13.00
C HIS A 214 -1.30 16.65 12.46
N TYR A 215 -2.32 15.84 12.18
CA TYR A 215 -3.69 16.27 11.94
C TYR A 215 -4.45 16.28 13.27
N GLU A 216 -5.01 17.43 13.63
CA GLU A 216 -5.96 17.57 14.74
C GLU A 216 -7.36 17.29 14.19
N VAL A 217 -8.03 16.28 14.75
CA VAL A 217 -9.33 15.81 14.30
C VAL A 217 -10.38 16.15 15.36
N SER A 218 -11.49 16.70 14.93
CA SER A 218 -12.69 16.95 15.73
C SER A 218 -13.88 16.23 15.11
N VAL A 219 -14.75 15.66 15.94
CA VAL A 219 -15.89 14.87 15.48
C VAL A 219 -17.17 15.38 16.13
N LYS A 220 -18.06 15.90 15.29
CA LYS A 220 -19.45 16.20 15.61
C LYS A 220 -20.34 15.25 14.82
N LYS A 221 -20.44 14.00 15.31
CA LYS A 221 -21.10 12.89 14.61
C LYS A 221 -22.47 13.31 14.08
N ARG A 222 -22.70 13.04 12.80
CA ARG A 222 -24.01 13.19 12.15
C ARG A 222 -24.17 12.12 11.07
N ALA A 223 -25.41 11.69 10.87
CA ALA A 223 -25.76 10.99 9.64
C ALA A 223 -25.67 12.01 8.47
N PRO A 224 -25.10 11.63 7.32
CA PRO A 224 -25.15 12.44 6.12
C PRO A 224 -26.62 12.75 5.76
N THR A 225 -26.91 14.01 5.44
CA THR A 225 -28.27 14.44 5.05
C THR A 225 -28.63 14.06 3.62
N ASN A 226 -27.61 13.91 2.77
CA ASN A 226 -27.69 13.52 1.37
C ASN A 226 -26.73 12.37 1.10
N HIS A 227 -26.65 11.94 -0.17
CA HIS A 227 -25.64 10.99 -0.60
C HIS A 227 -24.23 11.52 -0.32
N VAL A 228 -23.35 10.65 0.15
CA VAL A 228 -21.94 10.94 0.37
C VAL A 228 -21.22 10.88 -0.98
N VAL A 229 -20.92 12.03 -1.56
CA VAL A 229 -20.20 12.10 -2.84
C VAL A 229 -18.70 12.15 -2.56
N LEU A 230 -17.95 11.18 -3.08
CA LEU A 230 -16.50 11.17 -2.97
C LEU A 230 -15.90 12.10 -4.03
N TYR A 231 -15.05 13.03 -3.59
CA TYR A 231 -14.34 13.95 -4.48
C TYR A 231 -13.42 13.22 -5.47
N GLU A 232 -12.86 12.09 -5.03
CA GLU A 232 -12.05 11.19 -5.86
C GLU A 232 -12.45 9.74 -5.56
N ALA A 233 -12.55 8.92 -6.60
CA ALA A 233 -12.80 7.49 -6.50
C ALA A 233 -11.54 6.70 -6.09
N GLY A 234 -10.90 7.13 -5.00
CA GLY A 234 -9.71 6.49 -4.46
C GLY A 234 -10.07 5.29 -3.57
N ASN A 235 -9.26 4.23 -3.63
CA ASN A 235 -9.46 3.02 -2.83
C ASN A 235 -9.47 3.32 -1.32
N THR A 236 -8.47 4.05 -0.83
CA THR A 236 -8.35 4.38 0.60
C THR A 236 -9.40 5.41 1.05
N VAL A 237 -9.84 6.29 0.15
CA VAL A 237 -10.92 7.27 0.40
C VAL A 237 -12.25 6.53 0.57
N THR A 238 -12.54 5.62 -0.36
CA THR A 238 -13.73 4.76 -0.31
C THR A 238 -13.75 3.91 0.95
N ASN A 239 -12.61 3.31 1.33
CA ASN A 239 -12.50 2.55 2.57
C ASN A 239 -12.78 3.39 3.82
N ASN A 240 -12.32 4.65 3.87
CA ASN A 240 -12.63 5.56 4.97
C ASN A 240 -14.12 5.87 5.07
N ALA A 241 -14.75 6.22 3.94
CA ALA A 241 -16.18 6.48 3.89
C ALA A 241 -17.01 5.24 4.27
N LEU A 242 -16.58 4.05 3.84
CA LEU A 242 -17.21 2.78 4.21
C LEU A 242 -17.10 2.49 5.71
N MET A 243 -15.94 2.69 6.32
CA MET A 243 -15.77 2.50 7.76
C MET A 243 -16.63 3.49 8.56
N ALA A 244 -16.67 4.76 8.13
CA ALA A 244 -17.52 5.78 8.74
C ALA A 244 -19.03 5.44 8.63
N ALA A 245 -19.48 5.07 7.44
CA ALA A 245 -20.86 4.66 7.21
C ALA A 245 -21.26 3.41 8.01
N SER A 246 -20.33 2.47 8.22
CA SER A 246 -20.59 1.20 8.90
C SER A 246 -20.96 1.33 10.38
N LYS A 247 -20.48 2.36 11.09
CA LYS A 247 -20.86 2.68 12.48
C LYS A 247 -21.71 3.95 12.60
N THR A 248 -22.31 4.39 11.51
CA THR A 248 -23.27 5.50 11.49
C THR A 248 -24.68 4.92 11.32
N GLU A 249 -25.55 5.15 12.30
CA GLU A 249 -26.91 4.60 12.29
C GLU A 249 -27.73 5.20 11.13
N GLY A 250 -28.48 4.34 10.44
CA GLY A 250 -29.27 4.68 9.27
C GLY A 250 -28.65 4.23 7.96
N THR A 251 -29.21 4.72 6.85
CA THR A 251 -28.77 4.39 5.49
C THR A 251 -27.87 5.49 4.94
N THR A 252 -26.67 5.13 4.51
CA THR A 252 -25.76 6.01 3.79
C THR A 252 -25.58 5.52 2.37
N VAL A 253 -25.72 6.40 1.38
CA VAL A 253 -25.43 6.11 -0.03
C VAL A 253 -24.13 6.82 -0.40
N ILE A 254 -23.11 6.08 -0.80
CA ILE A 254 -21.79 6.59 -1.20
C ILE A 254 -21.71 6.59 -2.73
N HIS A 255 -21.45 7.75 -3.34
CA HIS A 255 -21.27 7.96 -4.78
C HIS A 255 -19.79 8.14 -5.13
N GLY A 256 -19.37 7.58 -6.25
CA GLY A 256 -17.97 7.64 -6.69
C GLY A 256 -17.09 6.65 -5.92
N ALA A 257 -17.67 5.56 -5.40
CA ALA A 257 -16.93 4.52 -4.72
C ALA A 257 -15.97 3.82 -5.69
N SER A 258 -14.77 3.47 -5.23
CA SER A 258 -13.93 2.54 -5.98
C SER A 258 -14.50 1.13 -5.91
N ALA A 259 -14.56 0.46 -7.05
CA ALA A 259 -14.99 -0.93 -7.17
C ALA A 259 -13.83 -1.94 -7.07
N ASP A 260 -12.63 -1.48 -6.71
CA ASP A 260 -11.41 -2.29 -6.68
C ASP A 260 -11.44 -3.38 -5.59
N TYR A 261 -10.62 -4.42 -5.74
CA TYR A 261 -10.65 -5.64 -4.94
C TYR A 261 -10.53 -5.39 -3.44
N MET A 262 -9.70 -4.42 -3.02
CA MET A 262 -9.51 -4.10 -1.60
C MET A 262 -10.74 -3.46 -0.95
N VAL A 263 -11.56 -2.74 -1.74
CA VAL A 263 -12.83 -2.17 -1.27
C VAL A 263 -13.87 -3.28 -1.14
N GLN A 264 -13.92 -4.20 -2.11
CA GLN A 264 -14.84 -5.34 -2.06
C GLN A 264 -14.52 -6.29 -0.90
N ASP A 265 -13.24 -6.52 -0.61
CA ASP A 265 -12.78 -7.28 0.57
C ASP A 265 -13.25 -6.62 1.88
N LEU A 266 -13.11 -5.29 1.98
CA LEU A 266 -13.61 -4.54 3.14
C LEU A 266 -15.14 -4.65 3.26
N CYS A 267 -15.87 -4.55 2.15
CA CYS A 267 -17.32 -4.76 2.15
C CYS A 267 -17.70 -6.15 2.67
N ALA A 268 -16.99 -7.20 2.23
CA ALA A 268 -17.24 -8.56 2.68
C ALA A 268 -16.94 -8.75 4.18
N PHE A 269 -15.86 -8.15 4.67
CA PHE A 269 -15.52 -8.15 6.09
C PHE A 269 -16.59 -7.45 6.94
N LEU A 270 -17.01 -6.24 6.54
CA LEU A 270 -18.06 -5.48 7.23
C LEU A 270 -19.42 -6.22 7.21
N LYS A 271 -19.74 -6.91 6.12
CA LYS A 271 -20.91 -7.81 6.06
C LYS A 271 -20.85 -8.93 7.09
N ARG A 272 -19.68 -9.56 7.31
CA ARG A 272 -19.52 -10.58 8.37
C ARG A 272 -19.70 -9.98 9.77
N LEU A 273 -19.36 -8.70 9.95
CA LEU A 273 -19.63 -7.94 11.17
C LEU A 273 -21.11 -7.57 11.37
N GLY A 274 -21.95 -7.75 10.35
CA GLY A 274 -23.40 -7.52 10.39
C GLY A 274 -23.86 -6.24 9.68
N VAL A 275 -22.95 -5.47 9.09
CA VAL A 275 -23.29 -4.28 8.29
C VAL A 275 -23.95 -4.73 6.99
N LYS A 276 -25.06 -4.13 6.59
CA LYS A 276 -25.67 -4.46 5.29
C LYS A 276 -25.14 -3.52 4.22
N ILE A 277 -24.58 -4.10 3.16
CA ILE A 277 -23.96 -3.33 2.07
C ILE A 277 -24.50 -3.85 0.73
N LYS A 278 -25.06 -2.94 -0.08
CA LYS A 278 -25.51 -3.17 -1.47
C LYS A 278 -24.62 -2.41 -2.45
N GLY A 279 -24.60 -2.85 -3.71
CA GLY A 279 -23.82 -2.19 -4.78
C GLY A 279 -22.32 -2.53 -4.80
N VAL A 280 -21.89 -3.58 -4.08
CA VAL A 280 -20.49 -4.03 -4.06
C VAL A 280 -20.01 -4.31 -5.49
N GLY A 281 -18.87 -3.75 -5.87
CA GLY A 281 -18.34 -3.82 -7.23
C GLY A 281 -18.89 -2.76 -8.19
N SER A 282 -19.63 -1.77 -7.68
CA SER A 282 -20.07 -0.61 -8.46
C SER A 282 -19.55 0.71 -7.84
N SER A 283 -19.76 1.82 -8.55
CA SER A 283 -19.43 3.16 -8.07
C SER A 283 -20.43 3.73 -7.06
N ILE A 284 -21.48 2.99 -6.73
CA ILE A 284 -22.51 3.38 -5.77
C ILE A 284 -22.65 2.29 -4.70
N LEU A 285 -22.40 2.66 -3.44
CA LEU A 285 -22.55 1.74 -2.31
C LEU A 285 -23.68 2.23 -1.40
N THR A 286 -24.61 1.35 -1.06
CA THR A 286 -25.63 1.63 -0.03
C THR A 286 -25.29 0.85 1.22
N VAL A 287 -25.10 1.54 2.33
CA VAL A 287 -24.64 1.00 3.61
C VAL A 287 -25.70 1.28 4.68
N GLU A 288 -26.25 0.22 5.29
CA GLU A 288 -27.01 0.33 6.54
C GLU A 288 -26.05 0.06 7.70
N GLY A 289 -25.65 1.14 8.39
CA GLY A 289 -24.69 1.08 9.49
C GLY A 289 -25.30 0.61 10.81
N LEU A 290 -24.43 0.21 11.74
CA LEU A 290 -24.80 -0.31 13.05
C LEU A 290 -24.38 0.66 14.16
N SER A 291 -25.19 0.79 15.21
CA SER A 291 -24.83 1.61 16.38
C SER A 291 -23.64 1.03 17.16
N SER A 292 -23.51 -0.30 17.19
CA SER A 292 -22.39 -1.00 17.79
C SER A 292 -22.08 -2.31 17.05
N ILE A 293 -20.82 -2.74 17.12
CA ILE A 293 -20.35 -3.97 16.49
C ILE A 293 -19.54 -4.76 17.52
N LYS A 294 -20.00 -5.96 17.84
CA LYS A 294 -19.30 -6.90 18.72
C LYS A 294 -19.53 -8.33 18.24
N ARG A 295 -18.60 -8.86 17.46
CA ARG A 295 -18.66 -10.22 16.92
C ARG A 295 -17.30 -10.91 16.95
N ASN A 296 -17.32 -12.21 17.21
CA ASN A 296 -16.14 -13.05 16.98
C ASN A 296 -16.19 -13.52 15.54
N ILE A 297 -15.23 -13.09 14.73
CA ILE A 297 -15.20 -13.43 13.30
C ILE A 297 -13.84 -13.94 12.88
N THR A 298 -13.85 -14.79 11.86
CA THR A 298 -12.66 -15.17 11.11
C THR A 298 -12.83 -14.76 9.66
N PHE A 299 -11.83 -14.08 9.11
CA PHE A 299 -11.83 -13.57 7.74
C PHE A 299 -10.49 -13.85 7.07
N GLU A 300 -10.47 -13.90 5.75
CA GLU A 300 -9.25 -14.12 4.98
C GLU A 300 -9.19 -13.07 3.87
N PRO A 301 -8.09 -12.32 3.70
CA PRO A 301 -7.98 -11.42 2.58
C PRO A 301 -7.93 -12.18 1.24
N THR A 302 -8.33 -11.52 0.16
CA THR A 302 -8.17 -12.02 -1.21
C THR A 302 -6.69 -12.14 -1.59
N GLU A 303 -6.41 -12.97 -2.59
CA GLU A 303 -5.12 -13.10 -3.26
C GLU A 303 -4.68 -11.79 -3.92
N ASP A 304 -3.38 -11.60 -4.08
CA ASP A 304 -2.80 -10.35 -4.58
C ASP A 304 -2.75 -10.30 -6.12
N PRO A 305 -3.59 -9.50 -6.80
CA PRO A 305 -3.52 -9.35 -8.26
C PRO A 305 -2.23 -8.67 -8.75
N ILE A 306 -1.57 -7.88 -7.89
CA ILE A 306 -0.32 -7.20 -8.23
C ILE A 306 0.83 -8.21 -8.25
N GLU A 307 0.84 -9.16 -7.32
CA GLU A 307 1.78 -10.29 -7.33
C GLU A 307 1.55 -11.21 -8.53
N ALA A 308 0.29 -11.41 -8.94
CA ALA A 308 -0.03 -12.13 -10.18
C ALA A 308 0.64 -11.48 -11.39
N MET A 309 0.48 -10.16 -11.56
CA MET A 309 1.10 -9.43 -12.67
C MET A 309 2.63 -9.40 -12.60
N PHE A 310 3.23 -9.39 -11.40
CA PHE A 310 4.68 -9.58 -11.26
C PHE A 310 5.14 -10.91 -11.89
N PHE A 311 4.49 -12.02 -11.57
CA PHE A 311 4.87 -13.33 -12.12
C PHE A 311 4.53 -13.47 -13.60
N ILE A 312 3.41 -12.90 -14.07
CA ILE A 312 3.06 -12.87 -15.50
C ILE A 312 4.14 -12.13 -16.28
N SER A 313 4.49 -10.92 -15.84
CA SER A 313 5.53 -10.09 -16.45
C SER A 313 6.90 -10.78 -16.42
N THR A 314 7.25 -11.42 -15.31
CA THR A 314 8.48 -12.22 -15.20
C THR A 314 8.49 -13.38 -16.20
N ALA A 315 7.38 -14.12 -16.34
CA ALA A 315 7.27 -15.24 -17.28
C ALA A 315 7.45 -14.79 -18.73
N ILE A 316 6.79 -13.68 -19.10
CA ILE A 316 6.87 -13.10 -20.43
C ILE A 316 8.29 -12.62 -20.74
N THR A 317 8.86 -11.79 -19.86
CA THR A 317 10.19 -11.19 -20.05
C THR A 317 11.29 -12.24 -20.20
N THR A 318 11.11 -13.41 -19.59
CA THR A 318 12.08 -14.52 -19.63
C THR A 318 11.72 -15.60 -20.66
N ASN A 319 10.65 -15.42 -21.44
CA ASN A 319 10.06 -16.44 -22.33
C ASN A 319 9.93 -17.82 -21.63
N SER A 320 9.36 -17.81 -20.44
CA SER A 320 9.25 -18.97 -19.54
C SER A 320 7.84 -19.56 -19.56
N GLN A 321 7.76 -20.84 -19.16
CA GLN A 321 6.49 -21.51 -18.90
C GLN A 321 6.36 -21.75 -17.39
N ILE A 322 5.41 -21.06 -16.76
CA ILE A 322 5.17 -21.17 -15.32
C ILE A 322 3.66 -21.22 -15.02
N THR A 323 3.32 -21.87 -13.91
CA THR A 323 1.94 -21.89 -13.38
C THR A 323 1.82 -20.97 -12.17
N ILE A 324 0.93 -20.00 -12.23
CA ILE A 324 0.59 -19.08 -11.14
C ILE A 324 -0.71 -19.56 -10.52
N LYS A 325 -0.61 -20.16 -9.34
CA LYS A 325 -1.75 -20.75 -8.64
C LYS A 325 -2.52 -19.70 -7.85
N ARG A 326 -3.84 -19.89 -7.76
CA ARG A 326 -4.76 -18.97 -7.06
C ARG A 326 -4.75 -17.54 -7.62
N THR A 327 -4.66 -17.41 -8.94
CA THR A 327 -4.74 -16.13 -9.63
C THR A 327 -6.16 -15.57 -9.55
N PRO A 328 -6.36 -14.34 -9.04
CA PRO A 328 -7.68 -13.73 -8.98
C PRO A 328 -8.07 -13.16 -10.35
N ILE A 329 -8.72 -14.00 -11.15
CA ILE A 329 -8.78 -13.84 -12.61
C ILE A 329 -9.51 -12.56 -13.04
N ASP A 330 -10.57 -12.17 -12.33
CA ASP A 330 -11.36 -11.01 -12.70
C ASP A 330 -10.68 -9.66 -12.33
N TRP A 331 -9.74 -9.67 -11.37
CA TRP A 331 -8.97 -8.48 -10.99
C TRP A 331 -7.86 -8.11 -11.97
N ILE A 332 -7.44 -9.06 -12.81
CA ILE A 332 -6.42 -8.86 -13.86
C ILE A 332 -6.97 -9.15 -15.27
N GLY A 333 -8.30 -9.17 -15.41
CA GLY A 333 -8.98 -9.63 -16.63
C GLY A 333 -8.64 -8.77 -17.85
N LEU A 334 -8.59 -7.44 -17.69
CA LEU A 334 -8.25 -6.53 -18.79
C LEU A 334 -6.77 -6.64 -19.16
N GLU A 335 -5.88 -6.77 -18.17
CA GLU A 335 -4.46 -6.99 -18.37
C GLU A 335 -4.22 -8.26 -19.19
N LEU A 336 -4.81 -9.39 -18.79
CA LEU A 336 -4.70 -10.65 -19.51
C LEU A 336 -5.32 -10.59 -20.91
N PHE A 337 -6.42 -9.87 -21.07
CA PHE A 337 -7.03 -9.68 -22.39
C PHE A 337 -6.10 -8.91 -23.33
N LYS A 338 -5.48 -7.82 -22.84
CA LYS A 338 -4.49 -7.06 -23.61
C LYS A 338 -3.28 -7.92 -23.96
N LEU A 339 -2.77 -8.71 -23.02
CA LEU A 339 -1.67 -9.64 -23.27
C LEU A 339 -2.03 -10.71 -24.31
N LYS A 340 -3.26 -11.23 -24.28
CA LYS A 340 -3.76 -12.16 -25.30
C LYS A 340 -3.77 -11.51 -26.70
N VAL A 341 -4.24 -10.26 -26.80
CA VAL A 341 -4.22 -9.49 -28.06
C VAL A 341 -2.78 -9.21 -28.53
N MET A 342 -1.84 -9.05 -27.60
CA MET A 342 -0.41 -8.96 -27.89
C MET A 342 0.20 -10.29 -28.35
N GLY A 343 -0.55 -11.40 -28.35
CA GLY A 343 -0.07 -12.71 -28.79
C GLY A 343 0.41 -13.64 -27.68
N LEU A 344 0.10 -13.34 -26.41
CA LEU A 344 0.40 -14.23 -25.30
C LEU A 344 -0.58 -15.42 -25.27
N ASP A 345 -0.03 -16.62 -25.31
CA ASP A 345 -0.78 -17.86 -25.05
C ASP A 345 -0.73 -18.22 -23.56
N TYR A 346 -1.89 -18.55 -22.99
CA TYR A 346 -2.01 -19.03 -21.61
C TYR A 346 -3.16 -20.04 -21.48
N LYS A 347 -3.12 -20.88 -20.44
CA LYS A 347 -4.21 -21.77 -20.06
C LYS A 347 -4.77 -21.39 -18.70
N ILE A 348 -6.08 -21.54 -18.56
CA ILE A 348 -6.81 -21.27 -17.34
C ILE A 348 -7.48 -22.57 -16.90
N SER A 349 -7.31 -22.94 -15.64
CA SER A 349 -8.03 -24.06 -15.02
C SER A 349 -9.50 -23.71 -14.70
N ASN A 350 -10.26 -24.65 -14.16
CA ASN A 350 -11.62 -24.38 -13.71
C ASN A 350 -11.63 -23.30 -12.62
N ARG A 351 -12.58 -22.38 -12.68
CA ARG A 351 -12.78 -21.35 -11.65
C ARG A 351 -13.16 -22.00 -10.32
N TYR A 352 -12.61 -21.49 -9.22
CA TYR A 352 -12.98 -21.84 -7.86
C TYR A 352 -12.96 -20.60 -6.96
N ARG A 353 -13.62 -20.66 -5.80
CA ARG A 353 -13.74 -19.49 -4.91
C ARG A 353 -12.54 -19.36 -3.97
N SER A 354 -12.17 -18.12 -3.68
CA SER A 354 -11.28 -17.77 -2.57
C SER A 354 -11.92 -18.13 -1.23
N ALA A 355 -11.11 -18.23 -0.17
CA ALA A 355 -11.58 -18.60 1.18
C ALA A 355 -12.51 -17.54 1.82
N ASN A 356 -12.60 -16.35 1.23
CA ASN A 356 -13.56 -15.33 1.66
C ASN A 356 -14.87 -15.34 0.87
N ASP A 357 -15.01 -16.25 -0.10
CA ASP A 357 -16.16 -16.40 -0.99
C ASP A 357 -16.48 -15.15 -1.83
N VAL A 358 -15.50 -14.26 -2.04
CA VAL A 358 -15.66 -13.02 -2.83
C VAL A 358 -15.05 -13.17 -4.21
N THR A 359 -13.82 -13.69 -4.28
CA THR A 359 -12.98 -13.66 -5.48
C THR A 359 -13.00 -14.99 -6.21
N ASP A 360 -13.15 -14.93 -7.53
CA ASP A 360 -12.93 -16.08 -8.40
C ASP A 360 -11.44 -16.26 -8.68
N LEU A 361 -10.97 -17.49 -8.44
CA LEU A 361 -9.58 -17.90 -8.58
C LEU A 361 -9.45 -18.94 -9.68
N VAL A 362 -8.27 -18.94 -10.30
CA VAL A 362 -7.82 -19.95 -11.27
C VAL A 362 -6.34 -20.22 -11.06
N ASP A 363 -5.89 -21.42 -11.40
CA ASP A 363 -4.49 -21.65 -11.73
C ASP A 363 -4.27 -21.23 -13.19
N LEU A 364 -3.34 -20.29 -13.40
CA LEU A 364 -3.00 -19.67 -14.68
C LEU A 364 -1.64 -20.20 -15.15
N GLU A 365 -1.60 -20.90 -16.29
CA GLU A 365 -0.36 -21.34 -16.91
C GLU A 365 0.02 -20.38 -18.05
N ILE A 366 1.12 -19.65 -17.88
CA ILE A 366 1.70 -18.83 -18.95
C ILE A 366 2.55 -19.73 -19.84
N LEU A 367 2.35 -19.65 -21.16
CA LEU A 367 3.12 -20.41 -22.14
C LEU A 367 4.23 -19.56 -22.76
N LYS A 368 5.22 -20.23 -23.35
CA LYS A 368 6.29 -19.56 -24.09
C LYS A 368 5.73 -18.84 -25.31
N HIS A 369 6.07 -17.56 -25.46
CA HIS A 369 5.67 -16.78 -26.64
C HIS A 369 6.60 -17.02 -27.83
N ASN A 370 7.85 -17.45 -27.62
CA ASN A 370 8.82 -17.75 -28.69
C ASN A 370 8.93 -16.65 -29.76
N GLY A 371 8.91 -15.38 -29.32
CA GLY A 371 8.99 -14.22 -30.23
C GLY A 371 7.68 -13.83 -30.93
N LYS A 372 6.54 -14.44 -30.59
CA LYS A 372 5.22 -14.10 -31.16
C LYS A 372 4.59 -12.82 -30.57
N LEU A 373 5.14 -12.29 -29.47
CA LEU A 373 4.58 -11.12 -28.83
C LEU A 373 4.75 -9.88 -29.71
N ILE A 374 3.70 -9.09 -29.80
CA ILE A 374 3.69 -7.82 -30.52
C ILE A 374 3.31 -6.69 -29.57
N ALA A 375 3.83 -5.50 -29.85
CA ALA A 375 3.48 -4.31 -29.09
C ALA A 375 1.96 -4.03 -29.16
N PRO A 376 1.35 -3.54 -28.07
CA PRO A 376 -0.06 -3.16 -28.08
C PRO A 376 -0.27 -2.01 -29.08
N LYS A 377 -1.31 -2.11 -29.92
CA LYS A 377 -1.68 -1.05 -30.86
C LYS A 377 -2.21 0.19 -30.14
N ASP A 378 -2.93 -0.02 -29.04
CA ASP A 378 -3.56 1.03 -28.26
C ASP A 378 -2.72 1.41 -27.02
N LYS A 379 -2.96 2.63 -26.53
CA LYS A 379 -2.31 3.15 -25.32
C LYS A 379 -2.63 2.27 -24.09
N LEU A 380 -1.59 1.81 -23.41
CA LEU A 380 -1.67 1.32 -22.04
C LEU A 380 -1.73 2.51 -21.08
N HIS A 381 -2.82 2.65 -20.36
CA HIS A 381 -3.00 3.70 -19.36
C HIS A 381 -3.78 3.18 -18.16
N PRO A 382 -3.50 3.70 -16.96
CA PRO A 382 -4.24 3.31 -15.77
C PRO A 382 -5.67 3.82 -15.83
N ASN A 383 -6.60 3.05 -15.27
CA ASN A 383 -7.97 3.49 -15.01
C ASN A 383 -8.53 2.72 -13.79
N LEU A 384 -9.61 3.21 -13.20
CA LEU A 384 -10.30 2.51 -12.11
C LEU A 384 -10.80 1.15 -12.60
N TRP A 385 -10.79 0.14 -11.72
CA TRP A 385 -11.35 -1.17 -12.04
C TRP A 385 -12.80 -1.02 -12.57
N PRO A 386 -13.19 -1.67 -13.69
CA PRO A 386 -12.51 -2.78 -14.37
C PRO A 386 -11.43 -2.39 -15.42
N GLY A 387 -10.91 -1.17 -15.37
CA GLY A 387 -9.73 -0.72 -16.12
C GLY A 387 -8.40 -1.30 -15.63
N ILE A 388 -7.28 -0.96 -16.31
CA ILE A 388 -5.95 -1.46 -15.91
C ILE A 388 -5.58 -0.84 -14.57
N ASN A 389 -5.27 -1.70 -13.60
CA ASN A 389 -4.87 -1.23 -12.28
C ASN A 389 -3.60 -0.36 -12.39
N PRO A 390 -3.56 0.84 -11.79
CA PRO A 390 -2.36 1.68 -11.82
C PRO A 390 -1.08 0.99 -11.33
N ASP A 391 -1.20 0.08 -10.35
CA ASP A 391 -0.08 -0.68 -9.82
C ASP A 391 0.40 -1.77 -10.80
N ASN A 392 -0.42 -2.16 -11.78
CA ASN A 392 -0.07 -3.13 -12.81
C ASN A 392 0.62 -2.51 -14.03
N ILE A 393 0.46 -1.20 -14.27
CA ILE A 393 1.05 -0.50 -15.43
C ILE A 393 2.57 -0.69 -15.52
N PRO A 394 3.36 -0.55 -14.43
CA PRO A 394 4.81 -0.75 -14.49
C PRO A 394 5.24 -2.14 -14.97
N TYR A 395 4.41 -3.18 -14.76
CA TYR A 395 4.73 -4.54 -15.21
C TYR A 395 4.62 -4.72 -16.73
N PHE A 396 3.94 -3.81 -17.43
CA PHE A 396 3.96 -3.78 -18.89
C PHE A 396 5.27 -3.27 -19.46
N VAL A 397 6.06 -2.48 -18.72
CA VAL A 397 7.35 -1.92 -19.19
C VAL A 397 8.33 -3.03 -19.65
N PRO A 398 8.64 -4.05 -18.83
CA PRO A 398 9.50 -5.14 -19.28
C PRO A 398 8.81 -6.04 -20.33
N ILE A 399 7.48 -6.12 -20.34
CA ILE A 399 6.72 -6.90 -21.33
C ILE A 399 6.82 -6.29 -22.73
N VAL A 400 6.76 -4.97 -22.86
CA VAL A 400 6.87 -4.31 -24.17
C VAL A 400 8.32 -4.19 -24.66
N ALA A 401 9.29 -4.58 -23.81
CA ALA A 401 10.72 -4.57 -24.15
C ALA A 401 11.20 -5.90 -24.77
N VAL A 402 10.36 -6.95 -24.73
CA VAL A 402 10.56 -8.24 -25.43
C VAL A 402 9.73 -8.28 -26.70
#